data_AF-X0WS95-F1
#
_entry.id   AF-X0WS95-F1
#
_cell.length_a   1.000
_cell.length_b   1.000
_cell.length_c   1.000
_cell.angle_alpha   90.00
_cell.angle_beta   90.00
_cell.angle_gamma   90.00
#
_symmetry.space_group_name_H-M   'P 1'
#
loop_
_entity.id
_entity.type
_entity.pdbx_description
1 polymer ?
#
loop_
_entity_poly.entity_id
_entity_poly.type
_entity_poly.pdbx_seq_one_letter_code
_entity_poly.pdbx_strand_id
1 'polypeptide(L)'
;GQDATRLERVWPLVRPYVMALVWVVVMLAGVAVAALAGYVALKVAWRVLFPAAGRTIKFVWQRPVLRWAAVILPLIVLCLGLMVAMLLPAVSGALDDAKKSQVANTLKQLGTAMQTYSSAHRQEYPESLDELHEEGFMAAELSNSREIKNFEYLAGGKRVTDMPGSAVVAYAELEDGFNVLYNDGHVAWRSRGEMRELAAQLYKQGDVDANVVREDLRLSEAELDDYTKQYNLAKRLKGKSRAKLDQLVG
;
A
#
# COMPACT_ATOMS: atom_id res chain seq x y z
N GLY A 1 -58.32 -25.22 -27.53
CA GLY A 1 -57.43 -26.30 -27.99
C GLY A 1 -56.44 -26.61 -26.88
N GLN A 2 -56.06 -27.88 -26.70
CA GLN A 2 -55.21 -28.38 -25.60
C GLN A 2 -53.83 -27.68 -25.44
N ASP A 3 -53.44 -26.84 -26.40
CA ASP A 3 -52.17 -26.11 -26.37
C ASP A 3 -52.17 -24.89 -25.44
N ALA A 4 -53.33 -24.25 -25.20
CA ALA A 4 -53.43 -23.06 -24.36
C ALA A 4 -53.13 -23.36 -22.86
N THR A 5 -53.56 -24.52 -22.37
CA THR A 5 -53.35 -24.95 -20.98
C THR A 5 -51.93 -25.48 -20.72
N ARG A 6 -51.19 -25.90 -21.76
CA ARG A 6 -49.76 -26.23 -21.66
C ARG A 6 -48.93 -24.97 -21.47
N LEU A 7 -49.18 -23.93 -22.25
CA LEU A 7 -48.44 -22.66 -22.20
C LEU A 7 -48.53 -21.98 -20.83
N GLU A 8 -49.70 -21.95 -20.20
CA GLU A 8 -49.88 -21.35 -18.86
C GLU A 8 -49.06 -22.02 -17.75
N ARG A 9 -48.74 -23.31 -17.90
CA ARG A 9 -47.93 -24.05 -16.91
C ARG A 9 -46.42 -23.82 -17.07
N VAL A 10 -45.94 -23.64 -18.29
CA VAL A 10 -44.52 -23.38 -18.59
C VAL A 10 -44.18 -21.89 -18.58
N TRP A 11 -45.16 -21.01 -18.73
CA TRP A 11 -44.96 -19.56 -18.76
C TRP A 11 -44.21 -19.00 -17.53
N PRO A 12 -44.51 -19.39 -16.27
CA PRO A 12 -43.78 -18.86 -15.10
C PRO A 12 -42.30 -19.26 -15.09
N LEU A 13 -41.96 -20.42 -15.64
CA LEU A 13 -40.59 -20.94 -15.73
C LEU A 13 -39.79 -20.26 -16.85
N VAL A 14 -40.44 -19.92 -17.97
CA VAL A 14 -39.79 -19.34 -19.17
C VAL A 14 -39.79 -17.80 -19.14
N ARG A 15 -40.73 -17.18 -18.42
CA ARG A 15 -40.84 -15.73 -18.23
C ARG A 15 -39.54 -15.04 -17.80
N PRO A 16 -38.76 -15.50 -16.79
CA PRO A 16 -37.52 -14.83 -16.41
C PRO A 16 -36.47 -14.84 -17.52
N TYR A 17 -36.38 -15.93 -18.31
CA TYR A 17 -35.45 -16.03 -19.43
C TYR A 17 -35.84 -15.13 -20.61
N VAL A 18 -37.13 -15.06 -20.94
CA VAL A 18 -37.63 -14.14 -21.98
C VAL A 18 -37.41 -12.69 -21.57
N MET A 19 -37.66 -12.36 -20.30
CA MET A 19 -37.46 -11.01 -19.78
C MET A 19 -35.97 -10.64 -19.76
N ALA A 20 -35.08 -11.56 -19.40
CA ALA A 20 -33.63 -11.39 -19.51
C ALA A 20 -33.19 -11.18 -20.97
N LEU A 21 -33.71 -11.97 -21.92
CA LEU A 21 -33.43 -11.80 -23.35
C LEU A 21 -33.85 -10.42 -23.86
N VAL A 22 -35.03 -9.94 -23.47
CA VAL A 22 -35.51 -8.60 -23.82
C VAL A 22 -34.57 -7.52 -23.26
N TRP A 23 -34.15 -7.64 -22.00
CA TRP A 23 -33.19 -6.70 -21.41
C TRP A 23 -31.83 -6.71 -22.10
N VAL A 24 -31.33 -7.88 -22.51
CA VAL A 24 -30.08 -7.99 -23.30
C VAL A 24 -30.21 -7.27 -24.64
N VAL A 25 -31.33 -7.45 -25.35
CA VAL A 25 -31.58 -6.76 -26.63
C VAL A 25 -31.67 -5.25 -26.44
N VAL A 26 -32.35 -4.78 -25.39
CA VAL A 26 -32.44 -3.35 -25.05
C VAL A 26 -31.07 -2.78 -24.73
N MET A 27 -30.24 -3.51 -23.98
CA MET A 27 -28.88 -3.06 -23.62
C MET A 27 -27.98 -2.98 -24.85
N LEU A 28 -28.02 -3.99 -25.73
CA LEU A 28 -27.27 -3.99 -26.99
C LEU A 28 -27.70 -2.84 -27.92
N ALA A 29 -29.00 -2.56 -28.00
CA ALA A 29 -29.51 -1.41 -28.74
C ALA A 29 -29.02 -0.08 -28.14
N GLY A 30 -29.01 0.05 -26.81
CA GLY A 30 -28.48 1.22 -26.12
C GLY A 30 -27.00 1.45 -26.38
N VAL A 31 -26.18 0.39 -26.34
CA VAL A 31 -24.75 0.45 -26.67
C VAL A 31 -24.53 0.86 -28.13
N ALA A 32 -25.32 0.31 -29.06
CA ALA A 32 -25.22 0.66 -30.47
C ALA A 32 -25.57 2.14 -30.73
N VAL A 33 -26.59 2.68 -30.06
CA VAL A 33 -26.97 4.10 -30.15
C VAL A 33 -25.89 4.99 -29.56
N ALA A 34 -25.32 4.64 -28.40
CA ALA A 34 -24.23 5.39 -27.79
C ALA A 34 -22.97 5.39 -28.67
N ALA A 35 -22.63 4.25 -29.28
CA ALA A 35 -21.51 4.13 -30.22
C ALA A 35 -21.75 4.98 -31.48
N LEU A 36 -22.97 4.97 -32.02
CA LEU A 36 -23.35 5.78 -33.19
C LEU A 36 -23.29 7.28 -32.86
N ALA A 37 -23.79 7.68 -31.70
CA ALA A 37 -23.74 9.06 -31.23
C ALA A 37 -22.28 9.52 -31.03
N GLY A 38 -21.43 8.68 -30.44
CA GLY A 38 -20.00 8.93 -30.30
C GLY A 38 -19.30 9.08 -31.65
N TYR A 39 -19.61 8.22 -32.61
CA TYR A 39 -19.08 8.30 -33.97
C TYR A 39 -19.51 9.58 -34.70
N VAL A 40 -20.79 9.97 -34.58
CA VAL A 40 -21.30 11.20 -35.19
C VAL A 40 -20.67 12.43 -34.55
N ALA A 41 -20.56 12.47 -33.21
CA ALA A 41 -19.89 13.55 -32.49
C ALA A 41 -18.43 13.68 -32.92
N LEU A 42 -17.71 12.57 -33.01
CA LEU A 42 -16.32 12.54 -33.48
C LEU A 42 -16.20 13.04 -34.92
N LYS A 43 -17.11 12.62 -35.81
CA LYS A 43 -17.13 13.03 -37.22
C LYS A 43 -17.46 14.52 -37.40
N VAL A 44 -18.38 15.05 -36.60
CA VAL A 44 -18.72 16.48 -36.58
C VAL A 44 -17.57 17.30 -36.03
N ALA A 45 -16.95 16.87 -34.92
CA ALA A 45 -15.76 17.51 -34.36
C ALA A 45 -14.62 17.54 -35.40
N TRP A 46 -14.39 16.43 -36.11
CA TRP A 46 -13.44 16.37 -37.22
C TRP A 46 -13.77 17.38 -38.32
N ARG A 47 -15.05 17.48 -38.73
CA ARG A 47 -15.47 18.45 -39.76
C ARG A 47 -15.33 19.90 -39.35
N VAL A 48 -15.43 20.23 -38.06
CA VAL A 48 -15.34 21.61 -37.56
C VAL A 48 -13.88 22.02 -37.31
N LEU A 49 -13.04 21.11 -36.82
CA LEU A 49 -11.62 21.38 -36.53
C LEU A 49 -10.74 21.43 -37.80
N PHE A 50 -10.97 20.55 -38.78
CA PHE A 50 -10.14 20.48 -39.99
C PHE A 50 -10.17 21.69 -40.95
N PRO A 51 -11.27 22.44 -41.15
CA PRO A 51 -11.27 23.58 -42.07
C PRO A 51 -10.38 24.74 -41.59
N ALA A 52 -10.13 24.86 -40.28
CA ALA A 52 -9.15 25.81 -39.73
C ALA A 52 -7.71 25.36 -40.01
N ALA A 53 -7.44 24.05 -40.00
CA ALA A 53 -6.13 23.49 -40.30
C ALA A 53 -5.75 23.66 -41.78
N GLY A 54 -6.69 23.58 -42.73
CA GLY A 54 -6.41 23.68 -44.16
C GLY A 54 -5.79 25.02 -44.60
N ARG A 55 -6.15 26.14 -43.94
CA ARG A 55 -5.58 27.47 -44.21
C ARG A 55 -4.20 27.66 -43.59
N THR A 56 -3.97 27.14 -42.39
CA THR A 56 -2.67 27.22 -41.70
C THR A 56 -1.64 26.25 -42.28
N ILE A 57 -2.05 25.06 -42.74
CA ILE A 57 -1.18 24.08 -43.40
C ILE A 57 -0.56 24.65 -44.68
N LYS A 58 -1.35 25.37 -45.50
CA LYS A 58 -0.83 26.03 -46.71
C LYS A 58 0.22 27.11 -46.37
N PHE A 59 0.01 27.88 -45.30
CA PHE A 59 0.95 28.91 -44.84
C PHE A 59 2.26 28.31 -44.31
N VAL A 60 2.16 27.24 -43.51
CA VAL A 60 3.31 26.48 -43.00
C VAL A 60 4.12 25.86 -44.15
N TRP A 61 3.46 25.40 -45.22
CA TRP A 61 4.11 24.79 -46.39
C TRP A 61 4.83 25.76 -47.34
N GLN A 62 4.63 27.08 -47.20
CA GLN A 62 5.32 28.08 -48.02
C GLN A 62 6.69 28.50 -47.45
N ARG A 63 6.94 28.23 -46.16
CA ARG A 63 8.19 28.62 -45.47
C ARG A 63 9.01 27.36 -45.16
N PRO A 64 10.24 27.19 -45.70
CA PRO A 64 10.99 25.96 -45.56
C PRO A 64 11.25 25.58 -44.09
N VAL A 65 11.52 26.56 -43.22
CA VAL A 65 11.78 26.31 -41.78
C VAL A 65 10.54 25.84 -41.01
N LEU A 66 9.35 26.40 -41.32
CA LEU A 66 8.11 25.98 -40.66
C LEU A 66 7.65 24.58 -41.11
N ARG A 67 7.98 24.15 -42.33
CA ARG A 67 7.73 22.79 -42.82
C ARG A 67 8.45 21.75 -41.97
N TRP A 68 9.74 21.98 -41.71
CA TRP A 68 10.54 21.08 -40.88
C TRP A 68 10.00 21.04 -39.45
N ALA A 69 9.70 22.19 -38.85
CA ALA A 69 9.12 22.24 -37.51
C ALA A 69 7.77 21.50 -37.41
N ALA A 70 6.91 21.62 -38.43
CA ALA A 70 5.62 20.93 -38.46
C ALA A 70 5.72 19.40 -38.59
N VAL A 71 6.84 18.88 -39.11
CA VAL A 71 7.11 17.44 -39.18
C VAL A 71 7.85 16.95 -37.93
N ILE A 72 8.86 17.70 -37.47
CA ILE A 72 9.77 17.30 -36.41
C ILE A 72 9.10 17.41 -35.03
N LEU A 73 8.37 18.50 -34.76
CA LEU A 73 7.74 18.71 -33.45
C LEU A 73 6.77 17.59 -33.05
N PRO A 74 5.79 17.16 -33.88
CA PRO A 74 4.91 16.05 -33.52
C PRO A 74 5.66 14.71 -33.44
N LEU A 75 6.71 14.51 -34.24
CA LEU A 75 7.54 13.31 -34.18
C LEU A 75 8.29 13.20 -32.84
N ILE A 76 8.84 14.32 -32.35
CA ILE A 76 9.53 14.37 -31.05
C ILE A 76 8.54 14.07 -29.91
N VAL A 77 7.37 14.72 -29.91
CA VAL A 77 6.35 14.48 -28.87
C VAL A 77 5.85 13.03 -28.92
N LEU A 78 5.67 12.46 -30.11
CA LEU A 78 5.31 11.05 -30.28
C LEU A 78 6.38 10.12 -29.72
N CYS A 79 7.66 10.37 -30.02
CA CYS A 79 8.77 9.55 -29.54
C CYS A 79 8.95 9.66 -28.03
N LEU A 80 8.89 10.87 -27.46
CA LEU A 80 8.93 11.10 -26.01
C LEU A 80 7.75 10.41 -25.31
N GLY A 81 6.55 10.51 -25.88
CA GLY A 81 5.36 9.84 -25.36
C GLY A 81 5.52 8.31 -25.36
N LEU A 82 6.08 7.73 -26.41
CA LEU A 82 6.39 6.30 -26.51
C LEU A 82 7.42 5.86 -25.47
N MET A 83 8.51 6.63 -25.29
CA MET A 83 9.50 6.34 -24.26
C MET A 83 8.85 6.35 -22.87
N VAL A 84 8.12 7.41 -22.53
CA VAL A 84 7.44 7.53 -21.23
C VAL A 84 6.40 6.42 -21.04
N ALA A 85 5.64 6.05 -22.07
CA ALA A 85 4.64 4.97 -22.00
C ALA A 85 5.27 3.60 -21.71
N MET A 86 6.45 3.32 -22.27
CA MET A 86 7.20 2.09 -21.96
C MET A 86 7.85 2.13 -20.57
N LEU A 87 8.18 3.31 -20.06
CA LEU A 87 8.81 3.50 -18.75
C LEU A 87 7.80 3.51 -17.60
N LEU A 88 6.60 4.08 -17.79
CA LEU A 88 5.58 4.23 -16.74
C LEU A 88 5.28 2.95 -15.93
N PRO A 89 5.05 1.78 -16.55
CA PRO A 89 4.76 0.55 -15.79
C PRO A 89 5.98 -0.03 -15.08
N ALA A 90 7.20 0.32 -15.51
CA ALA A 90 8.44 -0.13 -14.89
C ALA A 90 8.87 0.74 -13.69
N VAL A 91 8.33 1.95 -13.57
CA VAL A 91 8.69 2.91 -12.51
C VAL A 91 8.03 2.60 -11.17
N SER A 92 6.93 1.84 -11.13
CA SER A 92 6.22 1.52 -9.88
C SER A 92 7.12 0.83 -8.85
N GLY A 93 7.84 -0.22 -9.24
CA GLY A 93 8.75 -0.93 -8.34
C GLY A 93 9.92 -0.07 -7.86
N ALA A 94 10.45 0.80 -8.73
CA ALA A 94 11.52 1.73 -8.36
C ALA A 94 11.06 2.80 -7.37
N LEU A 95 9.81 3.24 -7.44
CA LEU A 95 9.22 4.17 -6.49
C LEU A 95 9.07 3.53 -5.12
N ASP A 96 8.63 2.28 -5.05
CA ASP A 96 8.48 1.58 -3.77
C ASP A 96 9.83 1.34 -3.08
N ASP A 97 10.87 1.03 -3.84
CA ASP A 97 12.23 0.96 -3.31
C ASP A 97 12.79 2.34 -2.93
N ALA A 98 12.45 3.39 -3.68
CA ALA A 98 12.80 4.77 -3.31
C ALA A 98 12.16 5.19 -1.99
N LYS A 99 10.87 4.87 -1.75
CA LYS A 99 10.18 5.12 -0.48
C LYS A 99 10.88 4.40 0.67
N LYS A 100 11.22 3.11 0.50
CA LYS A 100 11.95 2.33 1.51
C LYS A 100 13.30 2.98 1.85
N SER A 101 14.05 3.40 0.83
CA SER A 101 15.34 4.07 1.00
C SER A 101 15.20 5.44 1.68
N GLN A 102 14.17 6.21 1.32
CA GLN A 102 13.88 7.50 1.91
C GLN A 102 13.58 7.39 3.40
N VAL A 103 12.68 6.48 3.79
CA VAL A 103 12.38 6.22 5.21
C VAL A 103 13.63 5.74 5.94
N ALA A 104 14.41 4.82 5.36
CA ALA A 104 15.65 4.35 5.99
C ALA A 104 16.66 5.48 6.23
N ASN A 105 16.78 6.44 5.32
CA ASN A 105 17.66 7.60 5.50
C ASN A 105 17.16 8.55 6.58
N THR A 106 15.85 8.76 6.67
CA THR A 106 15.22 9.52 7.75
C THR A 106 15.50 8.89 9.12
N LEU A 107 15.34 7.57 9.27
CA LEU A 107 15.69 6.89 10.53
C LEU A 107 17.20 7.01 10.86
N LYS A 108 18.08 7.01 9.85
CA LYS A 108 19.52 7.26 10.07
C LYS A 108 19.80 8.68 10.56
N GLN A 109 19.11 9.68 10.01
CA GLN A 109 19.23 11.08 10.46
C GLN A 109 18.74 11.21 11.90
N LEU A 110 17.61 10.57 12.22
CA LEU A 110 17.11 10.48 13.59
C LEU A 110 18.12 9.80 14.54
N GLY A 111 18.66 8.64 14.15
CA GLY A 111 19.68 7.93 14.94
C GLY A 111 20.91 8.79 15.22
N THR A 112 21.38 9.52 14.21
CA THR A 112 22.52 10.44 14.35
C THR A 112 22.20 11.60 15.30
N ALA A 113 21.01 12.17 15.19
CA ALA A 113 20.58 13.24 16.09
C ALA A 113 20.44 12.75 17.54
N MET A 114 19.87 11.57 17.75
CA MET A 114 19.76 10.96 19.08
C MET A 114 21.11 10.63 19.69
N GLN A 115 22.08 10.16 18.90
CA GLN A 115 23.45 9.94 19.37
C GLN A 115 24.15 11.24 19.76
N THR A 116 23.87 12.32 19.03
CA THR A 116 24.39 13.66 19.35
C THR A 116 23.76 14.18 20.64
N TYR A 117 22.45 14.05 20.78
CA TYR A 117 21.72 14.41 21.99
C TYR A 117 22.21 13.60 23.20
N SER A 118 22.34 12.27 23.08
CA SER A 118 22.76 11.42 24.19
C SER A 118 24.20 11.68 24.62
N SER A 119 25.07 12.08 23.69
CA SER A 119 26.43 12.54 24.01
C SER A 119 26.42 13.82 24.86
N ALA A 120 25.45 14.71 24.66
CA ALA A 120 25.26 15.91 25.49
C ALA A 120 24.51 15.60 26.81
N HIS A 121 23.59 14.63 26.80
CA HIS A 121 22.67 14.30 27.89
C HIS A 121 23.05 13.00 28.62
N ARG A 122 24.31 12.87 29.07
CA ARG A 122 24.76 11.77 29.96
C ARG A 122 24.43 10.34 29.47
N GLN A 123 24.44 10.12 28.16
CA GLN A 123 24.09 8.85 27.52
C GLN A 123 22.62 8.46 27.71
N GLU A 124 21.73 9.44 27.83
CA GLU A 124 20.27 9.25 27.84
C GLU A 124 19.67 9.60 26.49
N TYR A 125 18.70 8.79 26.08
CA TYR A 125 17.86 9.10 24.94
C TYR A 125 16.79 10.13 25.35
N PRO A 126 16.38 11.02 24.42
CA PRO A 126 15.37 12.03 24.69
C PRO A 126 14.04 11.37 25.07
N GLU A 127 13.24 11.97 25.95
CA GLU A 127 11.95 11.39 26.37
C GLU A 127 10.95 11.40 25.22
N SER A 128 11.00 12.46 24.41
CA SER A 128 10.16 12.63 23.24
C SER A 128 10.98 13.18 22.07
N LEU A 129 10.48 12.98 20.85
CA LEU A 129 11.15 13.50 19.66
C LEU A 129 10.97 15.01 19.49
N ASP A 130 9.96 15.58 20.15
CA ASP A 130 9.74 17.02 20.20
C ASP A 130 10.92 17.70 20.93
N GLU A 131 11.46 17.06 21.96
CA GLU A 131 12.65 17.54 22.70
C GLU A 131 13.88 17.70 21.79
N LEU A 132 14.12 16.74 20.88
CA LEU A 132 15.20 16.86 19.89
C LEU A 132 15.01 18.05 18.95
N HIS A 133 13.76 18.39 18.66
CA HIS A 133 13.44 19.51 17.79
C HIS A 133 13.60 20.85 18.54
N GLU A 134 13.11 20.94 19.78
CA GLU A 134 13.21 22.13 20.62
C GLU A 134 14.66 22.52 20.92
N GLU A 135 15.53 21.53 21.17
CA GLU A 135 16.95 21.77 21.44
C GLU A 135 17.82 21.92 20.18
N GLY A 136 17.22 21.77 18.99
CA GLY A 136 17.88 22.01 17.72
C GLY A 136 18.81 20.88 17.25
N PHE A 137 18.70 19.68 17.82
CA PHE A 137 19.43 18.49 17.35
C PHE A 137 18.79 17.88 16.08
N MET A 138 17.53 18.18 15.80
CA MET A 138 16.78 17.71 14.62
C MET A 138 16.21 18.86 13.79
N ALA A 139 16.35 18.77 12.47
CA ALA A 139 15.73 19.73 11.55
C ALA A 139 14.19 19.63 11.61
N ALA A 140 13.50 20.78 11.61
CA ALA A 140 12.03 20.88 11.62
C ALA A 140 11.35 20.05 10.52
N GLU A 141 12.06 19.87 9.41
CA GLU A 141 11.61 19.15 8.23
C GLU A 141 11.49 17.63 8.47
N LEU A 142 12.30 17.09 9.39
CA LEU A 142 12.21 15.71 9.88
C LEU A 142 11.15 15.55 10.98
N SER A 143 10.66 16.61 11.61
CA SER A 143 9.51 16.48 12.53
C SER A 143 8.19 16.44 11.75
N ASN A 144 8.09 17.23 10.66
CA ASN A 144 6.87 17.41 9.89
C ASN A 144 6.70 16.48 8.67
N SER A 145 7.66 15.61 8.36
CA SER A 145 7.50 14.72 7.20
C SER A 145 6.32 13.79 7.41
N ARG A 146 5.42 13.74 6.42
CA ARG A 146 4.22 12.89 6.45
C ARG A 146 4.57 11.39 6.47
N GLU A 147 5.81 11.04 6.11
CA GLU A 147 6.41 9.71 6.23
C GLU A 147 6.83 9.36 7.66
N ILE A 148 7.03 10.38 8.50
CA ILE A 148 7.44 10.30 9.92
C ILE A 148 6.17 10.28 10.80
N LYS A 149 4.99 9.99 10.25
CA LYS A 149 3.77 9.82 11.08
C LYS A 149 3.54 8.38 11.55
N ASN A 150 4.21 7.42 10.92
CA ASN A 150 4.00 5.97 11.15
C ASN A 150 5.24 5.29 11.73
N PHE A 151 6.06 6.03 12.47
CA PHE A 151 7.18 5.47 13.20
C PHE A 151 6.91 5.55 14.69
N GLU A 152 7.28 4.49 15.39
CA GLU A 152 7.12 4.36 16.82
C GLU A 152 8.50 4.52 17.45
N TYR A 153 8.61 5.44 18.41
CA TYR A 153 9.82 5.67 19.18
C TYR A 153 9.74 4.93 20.51
N LEU A 154 10.76 4.13 20.82
CA LEU A 154 10.75 3.15 21.91
C LEU A 154 11.86 3.36 22.95
N ALA A 155 12.80 4.26 22.66
CA ALA A 155 13.93 4.54 23.55
C ALA A 155 13.71 5.70 24.51
N GLY A 156 12.50 6.27 24.57
CA GLY A 156 12.17 7.41 25.42
C GLY A 156 12.62 7.24 26.87
N GLY A 157 13.49 8.14 27.33
CA GLY A 157 13.97 8.19 28.72
C GLY A 157 14.88 7.03 29.14
N LYS A 158 15.33 6.19 28.20
CA LYS A 158 16.23 5.08 28.49
C LYS A 158 17.68 5.46 28.24
N ARG A 159 18.60 4.81 28.95
CA ARG A 159 20.04 5.04 28.77
C ARG A 159 20.57 4.19 27.62
N VAL A 160 21.37 4.80 26.75
CA VAL A 160 22.03 4.16 25.60
C VAL A 160 22.85 2.95 26.04
N THR A 161 23.49 3.04 27.22
CA THR A 161 24.35 2.00 27.79
C THR A 161 23.60 0.78 28.31
N ASP A 162 22.32 0.96 28.67
CA ASP A 162 21.52 -0.11 29.28
C ASP A 162 20.88 -0.99 28.19
N MET A 163 20.95 -0.54 26.94
CA MET A 163 20.47 -1.26 25.76
C MET A 163 21.62 -1.96 25.03
N PRO A 164 21.46 -3.24 24.65
CA PRO A 164 22.39 -3.86 23.70
C PRO A 164 22.35 -3.13 22.35
N GLY A 165 23.42 -3.23 21.56
CA GLY A 165 23.47 -2.63 20.21
C GLY A 165 22.34 -3.12 19.28
N SER A 166 21.84 -4.33 19.51
CA SER A 166 20.71 -4.94 18.80
C SER A 166 19.33 -4.54 19.36
N ALA A 167 19.26 -3.68 20.37
CA ALA A 167 18.00 -3.18 20.89
C ALA A 167 17.35 -2.27 19.84
N VAL A 168 16.03 -2.35 19.75
CA VAL A 168 15.24 -1.54 18.83
C VAL A 168 14.95 -0.20 19.48
N VAL A 169 15.38 0.87 18.85
CA VAL A 169 15.20 2.25 19.32
C VAL A 169 13.96 2.89 18.70
N ALA A 170 13.76 2.65 17.41
CA ALA A 170 12.59 3.10 16.68
C ALA A 170 12.30 2.17 15.51
N TYR A 171 11.06 2.11 15.04
CA TYR A 171 10.73 1.45 13.78
C TYR A 171 9.68 2.24 13.01
N ALA A 172 9.67 2.14 11.68
CA ALA A 172 8.68 2.77 10.81
C ALA A 172 8.03 1.73 9.91
N GLU A 173 6.69 1.73 9.86
CA GLU A 173 5.92 0.81 9.05
C GLU A 173 5.65 1.38 7.63
N LEU A 174 5.83 0.52 6.62
CA LEU A 174 5.49 0.75 5.22
C LEU A 174 4.52 -0.35 4.76
N GLU A 175 3.94 -0.19 3.56
CA GLU A 175 2.92 -1.13 3.04
C GLU A 175 3.42 -2.60 2.95
N ASP A 176 4.70 -2.80 2.62
CA ASP A 176 5.29 -4.13 2.38
C ASP A 176 6.17 -4.66 3.53
N GLY A 177 6.37 -3.88 4.59
CA GLY A 177 7.32 -4.21 5.66
C GLY A 177 7.67 -3.00 6.51
N PHE A 178 8.80 -3.06 7.21
CA PHE A 178 9.17 -2.01 8.16
C PHE A 178 10.68 -1.80 8.22
N ASN A 179 11.08 -0.56 8.50
CA ASN A 179 12.46 -0.20 8.78
C ASN A 179 12.66 -0.13 10.28
N VAL A 180 13.69 -0.80 10.79
CA VAL A 180 14.04 -0.82 12.22
C VAL A 180 15.35 -0.09 12.42
N LEU A 181 15.36 0.88 13.33
CA LEU A 181 16.56 1.54 13.84
C LEU A 181 17.00 0.88 15.13
N TYR A 182 18.26 0.47 15.17
CA TYR A 182 18.87 -0.17 16.32
C TYR A 182 19.74 0.81 17.13
N ASN A 183 20.07 0.44 18.36
CA ASN A 183 20.81 1.27 19.31
C ASN A 183 22.22 1.64 18.84
N ASP A 184 22.87 0.79 18.04
CA ASP A 184 24.16 1.10 17.40
C ASP A 184 24.06 2.09 16.22
N GLY A 185 22.85 2.51 15.85
CA GLY A 185 22.57 3.44 14.76
C GLY A 185 22.37 2.79 13.39
N HIS A 186 22.42 1.47 13.26
CA HIS A 186 22.12 0.83 11.97
C HIS A 186 20.61 0.77 11.72
N VAL A 187 20.23 0.86 10.45
CA VAL A 187 18.85 0.70 10.01
C VAL A 187 18.76 -0.53 9.13
N ALA A 188 17.87 -1.46 9.48
CA ALA A 188 17.61 -2.66 8.69
C ALA A 188 16.15 -2.71 8.23
N TRP A 189 15.97 -3.09 6.96
CA TRP A 189 14.66 -3.44 6.44
C TRP A 189 14.26 -4.84 6.91
N ARG A 190 13.00 -4.99 7.28
CA ARG A 190 12.38 -6.25 7.67
C ARG A 190 11.08 -6.44 6.91
N SER A 191 10.82 -7.67 6.51
CA SER A 191 9.58 -8.03 5.82
C SER A 191 8.40 -8.06 6.80
N ARG A 192 7.17 -7.85 6.30
CA ARG A 192 5.97 -7.93 7.14
C ARG A 192 5.80 -9.29 7.85
N GLY A 193 6.34 -10.38 7.30
CA GLY A 193 6.32 -11.69 7.95
C GLY A 193 7.17 -11.78 9.23
N GLU A 194 8.16 -10.91 9.40
CA GLU A 194 9.05 -10.85 10.57
C GLU A 194 8.47 -9.99 11.70
N MET A 195 7.24 -9.47 11.55
CA MET A 195 6.63 -8.57 12.54
C MET A 195 6.46 -9.25 13.91
N ARG A 196 6.12 -10.54 13.92
CA ARG A 196 6.02 -11.32 15.17
C ARG A 196 7.38 -11.47 15.86
N GLU A 197 8.45 -11.57 15.09
CA GLU A 197 9.81 -11.62 15.65
C GLU A 197 10.21 -10.28 16.26
N LEU A 198 9.86 -9.17 15.60
CA LEU A 198 10.03 -7.83 16.15
C LEU A 198 9.23 -7.68 17.45
N ALA A 199 7.95 -8.04 17.46
CA ALA A 199 7.11 -7.98 18.66
C ALA A 199 7.72 -8.78 19.83
N ALA A 200 8.24 -9.98 19.54
CA ALA A 200 8.93 -10.80 20.53
C ALA A 200 10.25 -10.17 21.03
N GLN A 201 11.00 -9.48 20.17
CA GLN A 201 12.19 -8.73 20.56
C GLN A 201 11.84 -7.55 21.46
N LEU A 202 10.83 -6.76 21.08
CA LEU A 202 10.34 -5.64 21.89
C LEU A 202 9.83 -6.08 23.25
N TYR A 203 9.10 -7.20 23.30
CA TYR A 203 8.68 -7.79 24.57
C TYR A 203 9.87 -8.17 25.46
N LYS A 204 10.93 -8.76 24.89
CA LYS A 204 12.17 -9.08 25.63
C LYS A 204 12.93 -7.83 26.09
N GLN A 205 12.82 -6.74 25.34
CA GLN A 205 13.37 -5.42 25.70
C GLN A 205 12.57 -4.73 26.82
N GLY A 206 11.39 -5.25 27.17
CA GLY A 206 10.48 -4.66 28.15
C GLY A 206 9.53 -3.61 27.56
N ASP A 207 9.50 -3.45 26.24
CA ASP A 207 8.64 -2.51 25.53
C ASP A 207 7.28 -3.14 25.21
N VAL A 208 6.44 -3.26 26.23
CA VAL A 208 5.07 -3.82 26.13
C VAL A 208 4.04 -2.86 25.55
N ASP A 209 4.31 -1.56 25.56
CA ASP A 209 3.37 -0.53 25.09
C ASP A 209 3.46 -0.23 23.58
N ALA A 210 4.43 -0.82 22.88
CA ALA A 210 4.58 -0.63 21.45
C ALA A 210 3.34 -1.13 20.69
N ASN A 211 2.88 -0.37 19.70
CA ASN A 211 1.71 -0.72 18.89
C ASN A 211 1.83 -2.11 18.25
N VAL A 212 3.00 -2.45 17.68
CA VAL A 212 3.28 -3.79 17.14
C VAL A 212 3.11 -4.90 18.18
N VAL A 213 3.56 -4.67 19.41
CA VAL A 213 3.42 -5.67 20.49
C VAL A 213 1.95 -5.87 20.85
N ARG A 214 1.16 -4.79 20.89
CA ARG A 214 -0.28 -4.86 21.16
C ARG A 214 -1.08 -5.55 20.06
N GLU A 215 -0.66 -5.44 18.81
CA GLU A 215 -1.35 -6.05 17.67
C GLU A 215 -0.96 -7.51 17.46
N ASP A 216 0.33 -7.83 17.45
CA ASP A 216 0.81 -9.19 17.13
C ASP A 216 0.78 -10.18 18.31
N LEU A 217 0.76 -9.71 19.56
CA LEU A 217 0.48 -10.59 20.72
C LEU A 217 -1.01 -10.88 20.89
N ARG A 218 -1.90 -10.28 20.09
CA ARG A 218 -3.27 -10.78 20.00
C ARG A 218 -3.18 -12.17 19.39
N LEU A 219 -3.71 -13.15 20.13
CA LEU A 219 -3.85 -14.52 19.63
C LEU A 219 -4.46 -14.45 18.23
N SER A 220 -3.76 -15.02 17.24
CA SER A 220 -4.30 -15.08 15.88
C SER A 220 -5.60 -15.89 15.90
N GLU A 221 -6.50 -15.65 14.95
CA GLU A 221 -7.80 -16.34 14.90
C GLU A 221 -7.65 -17.89 14.88
N ALA A 222 -6.55 -18.39 14.32
CA ALA A 222 -6.17 -19.80 14.33
C ALA A 222 -5.70 -20.30 15.71
N GLU A 223 -4.89 -19.51 16.43
CA GLU A 223 -4.48 -19.82 17.81
C GLU A 223 -5.65 -19.71 18.79
N LEU A 224 -6.60 -18.80 18.53
CA LEU A 224 -7.84 -18.65 19.26
C LEU A 224 -8.77 -19.86 19.05
N ASP A 225 -8.86 -20.38 17.82
CA ASP A 225 -9.61 -21.61 17.51
C ASP A 225 -8.96 -22.86 18.15
N ASP A 226 -7.63 -23.00 18.10
CA ASP A 226 -6.92 -24.08 18.77
C ASP A 226 -7.08 -24.01 20.30
N TYR A 227 -6.92 -22.82 20.90
CA TYR A 227 -7.19 -22.61 22.32
C TYR A 227 -8.63 -22.94 22.67
N THR A 228 -9.60 -22.51 21.85
CA THR A 228 -11.03 -22.79 22.06
C THR A 228 -11.32 -24.29 21.94
N LYS A 229 -10.70 -24.99 20.98
CA LYS A 229 -10.80 -26.45 20.83
C LYS A 229 -10.20 -27.17 22.03
N GLN A 230 -9.00 -26.79 22.46
CA GLN A 230 -8.34 -27.37 23.63
C GLN A 230 -9.12 -27.08 24.93
N TYR A 231 -9.63 -25.87 25.10
CA TYR A 231 -10.47 -25.48 26.24
C TYR A 231 -11.78 -26.27 26.26
N ASN A 232 -12.47 -26.37 25.13
CA ASN A 232 -13.70 -27.14 25.01
C ASN A 232 -13.46 -28.64 25.22
N LEU A 233 -12.31 -29.16 24.77
CA LEU A 233 -11.87 -30.53 25.01
C LEU A 233 -11.60 -30.75 26.52
N ALA A 234 -10.83 -29.88 27.16
CA ALA A 234 -10.55 -29.96 28.60
C ALA A 234 -11.82 -29.84 29.46
N LYS A 235 -12.75 -28.96 29.07
CA LYS A 235 -14.06 -28.80 29.71
C LYS A 235 -14.93 -30.05 29.59
N ARG A 236 -14.94 -30.71 28.43
CA ARG A 236 -15.63 -32.01 28.23
C ARG A 236 -14.99 -33.12 29.07
N LEU A 237 -13.69 -33.03 29.34
CA LEU A 237 -12.92 -34.04 30.07
C LEU A 237 -12.94 -33.88 31.60
N LYS A 238 -13.67 -32.88 32.15
CA LYS A 238 -13.87 -32.66 33.60
C LYS A 238 -12.59 -32.82 34.45
N GLY A 239 -11.44 -32.33 33.96
CA GLY A 239 -10.21 -32.29 34.74
C GLY A 239 -9.46 -33.62 34.94
N LYS A 240 -9.67 -34.64 34.11
CA LYS A 240 -8.84 -35.87 34.17
C LYS A 240 -7.46 -35.62 33.53
N SER A 241 -6.41 -35.79 34.33
CA SER A 241 -4.98 -35.51 34.06
C SER A 241 -4.46 -36.04 32.72
N ARG A 242 -3.62 -35.23 32.04
CA ARG A 242 -2.94 -35.48 30.75
C ARG A 242 -2.31 -36.88 30.64
N ALA A 243 -1.87 -37.47 31.75
CA ALA A 243 -1.25 -38.80 31.79
C ALA A 243 -2.16 -39.95 31.30
N LYS A 244 -3.49 -39.75 31.22
CA LYS A 244 -4.44 -40.76 30.74
C LYS A 244 -4.76 -40.67 29.24
N LEU A 245 -4.24 -39.66 28.55
CA LEU A 245 -4.45 -39.44 27.11
C LEU A 245 -3.39 -40.13 26.24
N ASP A 246 -2.11 -40.16 26.65
CA ASP A 246 -1.05 -40.86 25.91
C ASP A 246 -1.27 -42.38 25.85
N GLN A 247 -2.05 -42.95 26.77
CA GLN A 247 -2.47 -44.37 26.74
C GLN A 247 -3.67 -44.66 25.83
N LEU A 248 -4.37 -43.65 25.30
CA LEU A 248 -5.56 -43.81 24.45
C LEU A 248 -5.31 -43.42 22.98
N VAL A 249 -4.17 -42.80 22.67
CA VAL A 249 -3.80 -42.32 21.33
C VAL A 249 -2.58 -43.06 20.75
N GLY A 250 -2.04 -44.06 21.47
CA GLY A 250 -1.21 -45.13 20.89
C GLY A 250 -2.07 -46.33 20.53
#